data_AF-A0A662SEN5-F1
#
_entry.id   AF-A0A662SEN5-F1
#
_cell.length_a   1.000
_cell.length_b   1.000
_cell.length_c   1.000
_cell.angle_alpha   90.00
_cell.angle_beta   90.00
_cell.angle_gamma   90.00
#
_symmetry.space_group_name_H-M   'P 1'
#
loop_
_entity.id
_entity.type
_entity.pdbx_description
1 polymer ?
#
loop_
_entity_poly.entity_id
_entity_poly.type
_entity_poly.pdbx_seq_one_letter_code
_entity_poly.pdbx_strand_id
1 'polypeptide(L)' 'EDVARNVAVKLNNDGRVLGYEIEVESLESIHNHNAYAYIKREG' A
#
# COMPACT_ATOMS: atom_id res chain seq x y z
N GLU A 1 -5.62 -3.37 4.08
CA GLU A 1 -5.85 -3.54 2.63
C GLU A 1 -6.31 -2.25 1.92
N ASP A 2 -7.40 -1.61 2.38
CA ASP A 2 -7.96 -0.41 1.72
C ASP A 2 -6.99 0.78 1.65
N VAL A 3 -6.15 0.96 2.68
CA VAL A 3 -5.14 2.01 2.75
C VAL A 3 -4.09 1.88 1.64
N ALA A 4 -3.51 0.69 1.47
CA ALA A 4 -2.49 0.43 0.45
C ALA A 4 -3.03 0.72 -0.96
N ARG A 5 -4.28 0.30 -1.22
CA ARG A 5 -4.96 0.50 -2.50
C ARG A 5 -5.25 1.96 -2.79
N ASN A 6 -5.71 2.75 -1.81
CA ASN A 6 -5.93 4.18 -1.99
C ASN A 6 -4.63 4.94 -2.31
N VAL A 7 -3.52 4.57 -1.66
CA VAL A 7 -2.20 5.16 -1.94
C VAL A 7 -1.72 4.78 -3.34
N ALA A 8 -1.86 3.52 -3.75
CA ALA A 8 -1.49 3.05 -5.08
C ALA A 8 -2.27 3.77 -6.21
N VAL A 9 -3.58 4.01 -6.01
CA VAL A 9 -4.40 4.74 -6.98
C VAL A 9 -3.94 6.19 -7.14
N LYS A 10 -3.58 6.87 -6.04
CA LYS A 10 -3.05 8.24 -6.10
C LYS A 10 -1.71 8.30 -6.83
N LEU A 11 -0.80 7.37 -6.54
CA LEU A 11 0.51 7.28 -7.19
C LEU A 11 0.38 6.91 -8.67
N ASN A 12 -0.58 6.04 -9.03
CA ASN A 12 -0.88 5.72 -10.43
C ASN A 12 -1.38 6.91 -11.24
N ASN A 13 -2.02 7.89 -10.60
CA ASN A 13 -2.54 9.09 -11.25
C ASN A 13 -1.50 10.22 -11.31
N ASP A 14 -0.35 10.05 -10.66
CA ASP A 14 0.75 10.98 -10.71
C ASP A 14 1.76 10.54 -11.78
N GLY A 15 1.73 11.21 -12.93
CA GLY A 15 2.62 10.91 -14.06
C GLY A 15 4.11 11.19 -13.81
N ARG A 16 4.49 11.72 -12.64
CA ARG A 16 5.89 11.91 -12.23
C ARG A 16 6.44 10.69 -11.50
N VAL A 17 5.56 9.83 -10.99
CA VAL A 17 5.95 8.62 -10.26
C VAL A 17 6.15 7.50 -11.28
N LEU A 18 7.42 7.25 -11.62
CA LEU A 18 7.80 6.20 -12.55
C LEU A 18 7.61 4.81 -11.93
N GLY A 19 7.85 4.65 -10.63
CA GLY A 19 7.62 3.41 -9.89
C GLY A 19 7.48 3.70 -8.41
N TYR A 20 6.84 2.78 -7.69
CA TYR A 20 6.62 2.92 -6.25
C TYR A 20 6.51 1.57 -5.55
N GLU A 21 6.76 1.61 -4.24
CA GLU A 21 6.61 0.49 -3.32
C GLU A 21 5.81 0.98 -2.11
N ILE A 22 4.75 0.26 -1.75
CA ILE A 22 3.83 0.61 -0.68
C ILE A 22 3.76 -0.57 0.28
N GLU A 23 4.13 -0.30 1.51
CA GLU A 23 4.08 -1.25 2.62
C GLU A 23 3.05 -0.78 3.64
N VAL A 24 2.16 -1.68 4.04
CA VAL A 24 1.17 -1.42 5.08
C VAL A 24 1.22 -2.56 6.09
N GLU A 25 1.66 -2.21 7.29
CA GLU A 25 1.52 -3.04 8.49
C GLU A 25 0.32 -2.52 9.29
N SER A 26 -0.62 -3.41 9.60
CA SER A 26 -1.79 -3.08 10.42
C SER A 26 -1.81 -4.00 11.65
N LEU A 27 -1.62 -3.37 12.80
CA LEU A 27 -1.73 -3.99 14.12
C LEU A 27 -3.19 -3.92 14.56
N GLU A 28 -3.95 -5.01 14.41
CA GLU A 28 -5.35 -5.04 14.83
C GLU A 28 -5.46 -5.40 16.32
N SER A 29 -5.82 -4.44 17.19
CA SER A 29 -5.83 -4.65 18.66
C SER A 29 -6.87 -5.66 19.18
N ILE A 30 -7.79 -6.16 18.35
CA ILE A 30 -8.83 -7.13 18.74
C ILE A 30 -8.55 -8.56 18.25
N HIS A 31 -7.56 -8.74 17.39
CA HIS A 31 -7.10 -10.04 16.92
C HIS A 31 -5.58 -10.03 16.93
N ASN A 32 -4.95 -11.06 17.53
CA ASN A 32 -3.48 -11.19 17.56
C ASN A 32 -2.92 -11.59 16.18
N HIS A 33 -3.35 -10.90 15.12
CA HIS A 33 -2.94 -11.08 13.73
C HIS A 33 -2.42 -9.74 13.22
N ASN A 34 -1.19 -9.77 12.72
CA ASN A 34 -0.58 -8.62 12.08
C ASN A 34 -0.90 -8.72 10.59
N ALA A 35 -1.74 -7.83 10.07
CA ALA A 35 -2.06 -7.82 8.65
C ALA A 35 -0.97 -7.03 7.90
N TYR A 36 -0.26 -7.71 7.00
CA TYR A 36 0.76 -7.10 6.15
C TYR A 36 0.28 -7.07 4.71
N ALA A 37 0.37 -5.90 4.06
CA ALA A 37 0.09 -5.72 2.64
C ALA A 37 1.25 -5.00 1.97
N TYR A 38 1.64 -5.49 0.80
CA TYR A 38 2.73 -4.97 0.00
C TYR A 38 2.28 -4.79 -1.45
N ILE A 39 2.52 -3.62 -2.03
CA ILE A 39 2.21 -3.31 -3.42
C ILE A 39 3.44 -2.66 -4.05
N LYS A 40 3.92 -3.26 -5.14
CA LYS A 40 5.01 -2.70 -5.95
C LYS A 40 4.53 -2.43 -7.38
N ARG A 41 4.95 -1.31 -7.94
CA ARG A 41 4.83 -1.02 -9.37
C ARG A 41 6.20 -0.66 -9.93
N GLU A 42 6.61 -1.40 -10.94
CA GLU A 42 7.80 -1.09 -11.75
C GLU A 42 7.41 -0.18 -12.93
N GLY A 43 8.31 0.74 -13.25
CA GLY A 43 8.16 1.75 -14.31
C GLY A 43 8.77 1.32 -15.62
#